data_AF-A0A2E2UPW6-F1
#
_entry.id   AF-A0A2E2UPW6-F1
#
_cell.length_a   1.000
_cell.length_b   1.000
_cell.length_c   1.000
_cell.angle_alpha   90.00
_cell.angle_beta   90.00
_cell.angle_gamma   90.00
#
_symmetry.space_group_name_H-M   'P 1'
#
loop_
_entity.id
_entity.type
_entity.pdbx_description
1 polymer ?
#
loop_
_entity_poly.entity_id
_entity_poly.type
_entity_poly.pdbx_seq_one_letter_code
_entity_poly.pdbx_strand_id
1 'polypeptide(L)'
;MKIAIFIATLWGVVAASEYFVEAEGGPSTLPNEVEIAFEAWATALNNPLKHILEDNHYSIFRFAKSNFFGPDTASITLQGGGSSQNLEIRLHPQLYSLFPGTILHEVGAALGLPAGSGVMSGLISPSSPSEITITDIAAYWDLTKFAIEDLNKDGVVDFYDLTILASSFSSEGINLAADLNSDGTVDRLDLNLLAEVYSFTPPVRDP
;
A
#
# COMPACT_ATOMS: atom_id res chain seq x y z
N MET A 1 -9.86 -24.40 1.24
CA MET A 1 -10.31 -23.46 0.18
C MET A 1 -9.38 -22.26 0.27
N LYS A 2 -8.63 -21.95 -0.79
CA LYS A 2 -7.72 -20.80 -0.81
C LYS A 2 -8.50 -19.64 -1.43
N ILE A 3 -8.69 -18.58 -0.67
CA ILE A 3 -9.46 -17.40 -1.07
C ILE A 3 -8.43 -16.35 -1.52
N ALA A 4 -8.64 -15.75 -2.68
CA ALA A 4 -7.66 -14.90 -3.35
C ALA A 4 -8.04 -13.43 -3.18
N ILE A 5 -7.20 -12.64 -2.50
CA ILE A 5 -7.32 -11.18 -2.57
C ILE A 5 -7.01 -10.78 -4.01
N PHE A 6 -7.94 -10.09 -4.66
CA PHE A 6 -7.73 -9.58 -6.01
C PHE A 6 -6.96 -8.27 -5.89
N ILE A 7 -5.64 -8.40 -5.80
CA ILE A 7 -4.71 -7.28 -5.80
C ILE A 7 -4.37 -7.02 -7.27
N ALA A 8 -4.74 -5.85 -7.78
CA ALA A 8 -4.07 -5.32 -8.95
C ALA A 8 -2.63 -5.04 -8.51
N THR A 9 -1.72 -5.97 -8.82
CA THR A 9 -0.26 -5.80 -8.67
C THR A 9 0.10 -4.41 -9.14
N LEU A 10 0.80 -3.60 -8.34
CA LEU A 10 1.66 -2.48 -8.75
C LEU A 10 2.33 -1.87 -7.48
N TRP A 11 3.46 -1.21 -7.71
CA TRP A 11 4.45 -0.70 -6.74
C TRP A 11 4.22 0.77 -6.50
N GLY A 12 4.27 1.34 -5.29
CA GLY A 12 4.20 2.81 -5.02
C GLY A 12 3.65 3.12 -3.63
N VAL A 13 4.04 4.20 -2.98
CA VAL A 13 3.91 4.32 -1.51
C VAL A 13 2.94 5.43 -1.13
N VAL A 14 1.75 5.06 -0.65
CA VAL A 14 1.06 5.83 0.39
C VAL A 14 1.25 5.08 1.69
N ALA A 15 1.91 5.71 2.68
CA ALA A 15 1.97 5.19 4.04
C ALA A 15 0.98 5.97 4.92
N ALA A 16 -0.27 5.51 5.01
CA ALA A 16 -1.27 6.08 5.91
C ALA A 16 -1.12 5.47 7.32
N SER A 17 -0.59 6.23 8.28
CA SER A 17 -0.52 5.82 9.69
C SER A 17 -1.78 6.15 10.50
N GLU A 18 -2.65 7.01 9.95
CA GLU A 18 -3.96 7.32 10.54
C GLU A 18 -5.04 6.49 9.86
N TYR A 19 -5.94 5.93 10.69
CA TYR A 19 -7.06 5.14 10.20
C TYR A 19 -8.36 5.49 10.91
N PHE A 20 -9.46 5.31 10.18
CA PHE A 20 -10.82 5.39 10.71
C PHE A 20 -11.52 4.05 10.49
N VAL A 21 -12.41 3.69 11.42
CA VAL A 21 -13.19 2.47 11.31
C VAL A 21 -14.68 2.81 11.33
N GLU A 22 -15.36 2.46 10.25
CA GLU A 22 -16.82 2.52 10.13
C GLU A 22 -17.39 1.11 10.15
N ALA A 23 -17.72 0.60 11.35
CA ALA A 23 -18.12 -0.79 11.57
C ALA A 23 -19.59 -1.11 11.20
N GLU A 24 -20.32 -0.15 10.61
CA GLU A 24 -21.71 -0.36 10.21
C GLU A 24 -21.82 -1.44 9.12
N GLY A 25 -22.78 -2.36 9.26
CA GLY A 25 -23.05 -3.37 8.24
C GLY A 25 -22.26 -4.68 8.36
N GLY A 26 -21.47 -4.87 9.42
CA GLY A 26 -20.78 -6.13 9.73
C GLY A 26 -20.55 -6.34 11.23
N PRO A 27 -19.62 -7.23 11.63
CA PRO A 27 -19.32 -7.48 13.03
C PRO A 27 -18.80 -6.25 13.77
N SER A 28 -19.23 -6.06 15.03
CA SER A 28 -18.76 -4.97 15.89
C SER A 28 -17.31 -5.12 16.36
N THR A 29 -16.64 -6.23 16.01
CA THR A 29 -15.24 -6.50 16.35
C THR A 29 -14.25 -5.75 15.47
N LEU A 30 -14.70 -5.19 14.33
CA LEU A 30 -13.83 -4.56 13.35
C LEU A 30 -12.85 -3.53 13.94
N PRO A 31 -13.26 -2.58 14.81
CA PRO A 31 -12.32 -1.61 15.37
C PRO A 31 -11.14 -2.26 16.10
N ASN A 32 -11.42 -3.27 16.92
CA ASN A 32 -10.42 -4.00 17.68
C ASN A 32 -9.52 -4.84 16.76
N GLU A 33 -10.06 -5.39 15.67
CA GLU A 33 -9.26 -6.18 14.72
C GLU A 33 -8.32 -5.30 13.88
N VAL A 34 -8.75 -4.09 13.51
CA VAL A 34 -7.89 -3.09 12.86
C VAL A 34 -6.78 -2.64 13.82
N GLU A 35 -7.11 -2.34 15.08
CA GLU A 35 -6.13 -1.97 16.10
C GLU A 35 -5.05 -3.05 16.27
N ILE A 36 -5.44 -4.32 16.42
CA ILE A 36 -4.52 -5.46 16.52
C ILE A 36 -3.56 -5.54 15.31
N ALA A 37 -4.06 -5.29 14.10
CA ALA A 37 -3.24 -5.36 12.89
C ALA A 37 -2.20 -4.22 12.84
N PHE A 38 -2.59 -2.99 13.19
CA PHE A 38 -1.64 -1.87 13.30
C PHE A 38 -0.60 -2.10 14.39
N GLU A 39 -1.01 -2.63 15.56
CA GLU A 39 -0.08 -2.99 16.64
C GLU A 39 0.91 -4.08 16.22
N ALA A 40 0.45 -5.09 15.46
CA ALA A 40 1.29 -6.15 14.95
C ALA A 40 2.39 -5.60 14.02
N TRP A 41 2.04 -4.69 13.11
CA TRP A 41 3.01 -4.01 12.25
C TRP A 41 3.97 -3.12 13.03
N ALA A 42 3.48 -2.31 13.96
CA ALA A 42 4.33 -1.47 14.82
C ALA A 42 5.34 -2.31 15.63
N THR A 43 4.88 -3.43 16.17
CA THR A 43 5.73 -4.37 16.92
C THR A 43 6.78 -5.01 16.01
N ALA A 44 6.37 -5.52 14.85
CA ALA A 44 7.28 -6.17 13.90
C ALA A 44 8.38 -5.23 13.39
N LEU A 45 8.05 -3.95 13.22
CA LEU A 45 8.99 -2.91 12.80
C LEU A 45 9.84 -2.35 13.94
N ASN A 46 9.57 -2.74 15.21
CA ASN A 46 10.21 -2.20 16.41
C ASN A 46 10.25 -0.66 16.40
N ASN A 47 9.18 -0.05 15.91
CA ASN A 47 9.05 1.38 15.74
C ASN A 47 7.56 1.70 15.88
N PRO A 48 7.15 2.72 16.66
CA PRO A 48 5.82 3.28 16.42
C PRO A 48 5.75 3.59 14.93
N LEU A 49 4.71 3.11 14.25
CA LEU A 49 4.50 3.41 12.83
C LEU A 49 4.59 4.93 12.69
N LYS A 50 5.74 5.39 12.18
CA LYS A 50 6.11 6.79 12.25
C LYS A 50 5.26 7.47 11.21
N HIS A 51 4.37 8.34 11.67
CA HIS A 51 3.50 9.14 10.82
C HIS A 51 4.37 9.85 9.79
N ILE A 52 4.36 9.37 8.55
CA ILE A 52 4.83 10.16 7.43
C ILE A 52 3.66 11.11 7.17
N LEU A 53 3.68 12.22 7.92
CA LEU A 53 2.69 13.27 7.81
C LEU A 53 2.89 13.97 6.46
N GLU A 54 2.17 13.51 5.47
CA GLU A 54 1.57 14.44 4.51
C GLU A 54 0.14 14.70 5.00
N ASP A 55 -0.11 15.93 5.43
CA ASP A 55 -1.39 16.36 5.98
C ASP A 55 -2.54 15.95 5.01
N ASN A 56 -3.47 15.10 5.48
CA ASN A 56 -4.70 14.57 4.82
C ASN A 56 -4.72 13.14 4.24
N HIS A 57 -3.70 12.29 4.43
CA HIS A 57 -3.78 10.89 3.95
C HIS A 57 -4.14 9.90 5.08
N TYR A 58 -5.38 9.40 5.08
CA TYR A 58 -5.84 8.37 6.03
C TYR A 58 -6.48 7.17 5.34
N SER A 59 -6.42 6.03 6.03
CA SER A 59 -7.11 4.81 5.62
C SER A 59 -8.47 4.70 6.29
N ILE A 60 -9.50 4.26 5.55
CA ILE A 60 -10.83 4.00 6.12
C ILE A 60 -11.18 2.53 5.96
N PHE A 61 -11.36 1.85 7.08
CA PHE A 61 -11.84 0.47 7.12
C PHE A 61 -13.35 0.47 7.29
N ARG A 62 -14.07 -0.18 6.37
CA ARG A 62 -15.53 -0.30 6.44
C ARG A 62 -16.04 -1.55 5.76
N PHE A 63 -17.30 -1.90 6.02
CA PHE A 63 -17.97 -2.97 5.28
C PHE A 63 -18.59 -2.46 3.98
N ALA A 64 -18.57 -3.31 2.95
CA ALA A 64 -19.35 -3.09 1.74
C ALA A 64 -20.35 -4.22 1.52
N LYS A 65 -21.35 -4.02 0.66
CA LYS A 65 -22.33 -5.08 0.34
C LYS A 65 -21.61 -6.25 -0.33
N SER A 66 -21.99 -7.48 0.03
CA SER A 66 -21.35 -8.71 -0.49
C SER A 66 -21.35 -8.82 -2.02
N ASN A 67 -22.30 -8.21 -2.71
CA ASN A 67 -22.38 -8.22 -4.18
C ASN A 67 -21.32 -7.35 -4.87
N PHE A 68 -20.53 -6.57 -4.13
CA PHE A 68 -19.35 -5.88 -4.67
C PHE A 68 -18.13 -6.80 -4.80
N PHE A 69 -18.19 -7.99 -4.21
CA PHE A 69 -17.05 -8.89 -4.11
C PHE A 69 -17.22 -10.10 -5.03
N GLY A 70 -16.10 -10.60 -5.56
CA GLY A 70 -16.04 -11.91 -6.17
C GLY A 70 -16.23 -13.03 -5.12
N PRO A 71 -16.48 -14.28 -5.56
CA PRO A 71 -16.73 -15.41 -4.65
C PRO A 71 -15.59 -15.67 -3.67
N ASP A 72 -14.37 -15.24 -4.01
CA ASP A 72 -13.15 -15.44 -3.22
C ASP A 72 -12.50 -14.12 -2.81
N THR A 73 -13.24 -13.01 -2.74
CA THR A 73 -12.67 -11.68 -2.42
C THR A 73 -13.05 -11.25 -0.99
N ALA A 74 -12.07 -11.17 -0.09
CA ALA A 74 -12.28 -10.79 1.31
C ALA A 74 -12.27 -9.27 1.54
N SER A 75 -11.55 -8.53 0.69
CA SER A 75 -11.35 -7.10 0.75
C SER A 75 -11.21 -6.50 -0.64
N ILE A 76 -11.56 -5.22 -0.78
CA ILE A 76 -11.25 -4.39 -1.94
C ILE A 76 -10.70 -3.08 -1.41
N THR A 77 -9.59 -2.65 -1.97
CA THR A 77 -8.95 -1.38 -1.62
C THR A 77 -9.12 -0.39 -2.77
N LEU A 78 -9.58 0.80 -2.43
CA LEU A 78 -9.87 1.89 -3.35
C LEU A 78 -9.08 3.12 -2.93
N GLN A 79 -8.44 3.80 -3.87
CA GLN A 79 -7.87 5.13 -3.61
C GLN A 79 -8.86 6.18 -4.09
N GLY A 80 -9.14 7.16 -3.24
CA GLY A 80 -9.96 8.31 -3.60
C GLY A 80 -9.23 9.16 -4.64
N GLY A 81 -9.90 9.45 -5.76
CA GLY A 81 -9.39 10.40 -6.75
C GLY A 81 -9.74 11.86 -6.39
N GLY A 82 -8.96 12.81 -6.92
CA GLY A 82 -9.20 14.25 -6.72
C GLY A 82 -8.57 14.79 -5.44
N SER A 83 -9.28 15.67 -4.71
CA SER A 83 -8.72 16.38 -3.53
C SER A 83 -8.72 15.56 -2.22
N SER A 84 -9.05 14.27 -2.28
CA SER A 84 -9.13 13.37 -1.12
C SER A 84 -8.38 12.09 -1.47
N GLN A 85 -7.06 12.07 -1.24
CA GLN A 85 -6.20 10.92 -1.51
C GLN A 85 -6.29 9.83 -0.42
N ASN A 86 -7.49 9.56 0.06
CA ASN A 86 -7.73 8.60 1.12
C ASN A 86 -7.85 7.19 0.56
N LEU A 87 -7.35 6.22 1.32
CA LEU A 87 -7.42 4.81 0.96
C LEU A 87 -8.62 4.18 1.67
N GLU A 88 -9.61 3.72 0.92
CA GLU A 88 -10.81 3.07 1.45
C GLU A 88 -10.69 1.54 1.31
N ILE A 89 -10.57 0.87 2.46
CA ILE A 89 -10.56 -0.59 2.58
C ILE A 89 -11.98 -1.07 2.85
N ARG A 90 -12.54 -1.78 1.87
CA ARG A 90 -13.88 -2.38 1.95
C ARG A 90 -13.78 -3.86 2.24
N LEU A 91 -14.32 -4.27 3.38
CA LEU A 91 -14.31 -5.66 3.85
C LEU A 91 -15.62 -6.37 3.51
N HIS A 92 -15.50 -7.65 3.16
CA HIS A 92 -16.65 -8.52 2.90
C HIS A 92 -17.33 -8.90 4.24
N PRO A 93 -18.61 -8.55 4.46
CA PRO A 93 -19.21 -8.63 5.81
C PRO A 93 -19.44 -10.06 6.31
N GLN A 94 -19.53 -11.04 5.40
CA GLN A 94 -19.71 -12.46 5.76
C GLN A 94 -18.41 -13.28 5.83
N LEU A 95 -17.24 -12.70 5.51
CA LEU A 95 -15.96 -13.42 5.54
C LEU A 95 -15.13 -13.09 6.79
N TYR A 96 -15.81 -12.80 7.90
CA TYR A 96 -15.18 -12.34 9.15
C TYR A 96 -14.17 -13.32 9.77
N SER A 97 -14.29 -14.62 9.49
CA SER A 97 -13.28 -15.60 9.92
C SER A 97 -11.89 -15.38 9.28
N LEU A 98 -11.81 -14.58 8.22
CA LEU A 98 -10.58 -14.26 7.50
C LEU A 98 -10.01 -12.89 7.89
N PHE A 99 -10.73 -12.11 8.69
CA PHE A 99 -10.35 -10.72 8.98
C PHE A 99 -8.97 -10.58 9.61
N PRO A 100 -8.50 -11.42 10.55
CA PRO A 100 -7.16 -11.26 11.10
C PRO A 100 -6.07 -11.23 10.03
N GLY A 101 -6.12 -12.14 9.06
CA GLY A 101 -5.15 -12.15 7.95
C GLY A 101 -5.45 -11.09 6.89
N THR A 102 -6.72 -10.84 6.59
CA THR A 102 -7.14 -9.85 5.58
C THR A 102 -6.75 -8.45 6.02
N ILE A 103 -7.10 -8.04 7.24
CA ILE A 103 -6.79 -6.73 7.77
C ILE A 103 -5.27 -6.56 7.93
N LEU A 104 -4.54 -7.59 8.38
CA LEU A 104 -3.08 -7.52 8.46
C LEU A 104 -2.43 -7.27 7.09
N HIS A 105 -2.96 -7.89 6.04
CA HIS A 105 -2.56 -7.63 4.65
C HIS A 105 -2.91 -6.20 4.22
N GLU A 106 -4.14 -5.75 4.44
CA GLU A 106 -4.58 -4.41 4.05
C GLU A 106 -3.83 -3.30 4.78
N VAL A 107 -3.45 -3.49 6.05
CA VAL A 107 -2.58 -2.57 6.77
C VAL A 107 -1.20 -2.50 6.11
N GLY A 108 -0.64 -3.64 5.68
CA GLY A 108 0.61 -3.63 4.92
C GLY A 108 0.48 -2.85 3.60
N ALA A 109 -0.60 -3.08 2.85
CA ALA A 109 -0.87 -2.34 1.62
C ALA A 109 -1.05 -0.82 1.87
N ALA A 110 -1.71 -0.45 2.97
CA ALA A 110 -1.89 0.94 3.41
C ALA A 110 -0.61 1.59 3.95
N LEU A 111 0.41 0.80 4.28
CA LEU A 111 1.77 1.27 4.56
C LEU A 111 2.63 1.39 3.29
N GLY A 112 2.05 1.15 2.11
CA GLY A 112 2.70 1.25 0.81
C GLY A 112 3.50 0.01 0.41
N LEU A 113 3.36 -1.11 1.13
CA LEU A 113 4.02 -2.36 0.76
C LEU A 113 3.40 -2.94 -0.52
N PRO A 114 4.22 -3.37 -1.50
CA PRO A 114 3.71 -4.02 -2.70
C PRO A 114 3.28 -5.46 -2.42
N ALA A 115 2.50 -6.03 -3.34
CA ALA A 115 2.21 -7.46 -3.35
C ALA A 115 3.52 -8.28 -3.40
N GLY A 116 3.61 -9.36 -2.61
CA GLY A 116 4.87 -10.08 -2.43
C GLY A 116 4.73 -11.44 -1.77
N SER A 117 5.55 -11.69 -0.75
CA SER A 117 5.53 -12.92 0.06
C SER A 117 4.92 -12.65 1.44
N GLY A 118 4.92 -13.66 2.33
CA GLY A 118 4.46 -13.45 3.71
C GLY A 118 3.02 -12.95 3.77
N VAL A 119 2.78 -11.93 4.61
CA VAL A 119 1.47 -11.28 4.70
C VAL A 119 1.09 -10.56 3.41
N MET A 120 2.06 -10.03 2.66
CA MET A 120 1.83 -9.32 1.39
C MET A 120 1.55 -10.25 0.20
N SER A 121 1.55 -11.57 0.38
CA SER A 121 1.18 -12.52 -0.68
C SER A 121 -0.29 -12.49 -1.10
N GLY A 122 -1.16 -11.87 -0.30
CA GLY A 122 -2.61 -11.84 -0.53
C GLY A 122 -3.30 -13.20 -0.38
N LEU A 123 -2.55 -14.25 -0.04
CA LEU A 123 -3.10 -15.58 0.23
C LEU A 123 -3.57 -15.65 1.68
N ILE A 124 -4.88 -15.52 1.90
CA ILE A 124 -5.46 -15.57 3.25
C ILE A 124 -6.05 -16.95 3.53
N SER A 125 -5.67 -17.54 4.65
CA SER A 125 -6.22 -18.81 5.12
C SER A 125 -6.49 -18.77 6.64
N PRO A 126 -7.66 -19.23 7.10
CA PRO A 126 -7.94 -19.30 8.53
C PRO A 126 -7.14 -20.41 9.24
N SER A 127 -6.62 -21.40 8.50
CA SER A 127 -5.80 -22.48 9.06
C SER A 127 -4.30 -22.18 9.04
N SER A 128 -3.89 -21.10 8.38
CA SER A 128 -2.50 -20.66 8.23
C SER A 128 -2.53 -19.14 8.03
N PRO A 129 -2.82 -18.37 9.09
CA PRO A 129 -2.86 -16.93 8.99
C PRO A 129 -1.49 -16.43 8.52
N SER A 130 -1.49 -15.54 7.54
CA SER A 130 -0.27 -14.97 7.00
C SER A 130 0.39 -14.13 8.09
N GLU A 131 1.66 -14.44 8.39
CA GLU A 131 2.44 -13.72 9.40
C GLU A 131 3.28 -12.63 8.72
N ILE A 132 3.56 -11.54 9.45
CA ILE A 132 4.55 -10.55 9.02
C ILE A 132 5.93 -11.23 9.05
N THR A 133 6.58 -11.30 7.90
CA THR A 133 7.89 -11.95 7.74
C THR A 133 9.03 -10.93 7.70
N ILE A 134 10.26 -11.43 7.80
CA ILE A 134 11.45 -10.58 7.62
C ILE A 134 11.51 -9.92 6.24
N THR A 135 10.91 -10.54 5.22
CA THR A 135 10.84 -9.97 3.87
C THR A 135 9.89 -8.78 3.84
N ASP A 136 8.76 -8.87 4.53
CA ASP A 136 7.79 -7.77 4.65
C ASP A 136 8.43 -6.58 5.39
N ILE A 137 9.15 -6.85 6.48
CA ILE A 137 9.88 -5.83 7.25
C ILE A 137 10.97 -5.16 6.40
N ALA A 138 11.75 -5.94 5.66
CA ALA A 138 12.79 -5.41 4.78
C ALA A 138 12.20 -4.50 3.69
N ALA A 139 11.09 -4.94 3.07
CA ALA A 139 10.40 -4.16 2.07
C ALA A 139 9.91 -2.81 2.63
N TYR A 140 9.39 -2.77 3.85
CA TYR A 140 9.00 -1.52 4.51
C TYR A 140 10.20 -0.57 4.68
N TRP A 141 11.34 -1.07 5.18
CA TRP A 141 12.51 -0.23 5.36
C TRP A 141 13.08 0.30 4.04
N ASP A 142 12.99 -0.48 2.97
CA ASP A 142 13.34 -0.03 1.62
C ASP A 142 12.41 1.06 1.08
N LEU A 143 11.22 1.26 1.64
CA LEU A 143 10.37 2.44 1.31
C LEU A 143 10.88 3.71 1.99
N THR A 144 11.46 3.57 3.17
CA THR A 144 11.88 4.72 4.00
C THR A 144 13.33 5.15 3.78
N LYS A 145 14.12 4.33 3.08
CA LYS A 145 15.57 4.50 2.91
C LYS A 145 15.93 5.42 1.74
N PHE A 146 15.14 5.35 0.67
CA PHE A 146 15.39 6.07 -0.57
C PHE A 146 14.44 7.25 -0.69
N ALA A 147 14.83 8.26 -1.48
CA ALA A 147 13.90 9.32 -1.85
C ALA A 147 12.75 8.70 -2.65
N ILE A 148 11.55 9.25 -2.56
CA ILE A 148 10.40 8.69 -3.29
C ILE A 148 10.61 8.76 -4.80
N GLU A 149 11.39 9.74 -5.25
CA GLU A 149 11.76 9.98 -6.64
C GLU A 149 12.87 9.04 -7.16
N ASP A 150 13.56 8.31 -6.26
CA ASP A 150 14.57 7.29 -6.57
C ASP A 150 13.86 5.94 -6.82
N LEU A 151 13.24 5.86 -7.99
CA LEU A 151 12.38 4.76 -8.43
C LEU A 151 13.15 3.45 -8.64
N ASN A 152 14.42 3.51 -9.00
CA ASN A 152 15.27 2.33 -9.19
C ASN A 152 15.98 1.90 -7.88
N LYS A 153 15.97 2.75 -6.84
CA LYS A 153 16.56 2.54 -5.52
C LYS A 153 18.08 2.36 -5.54
N ASP A 154 18.77 3.08 -6.41
CA ASP A 154 20.24 3.07 -6.50
C ASP A 154 20.92 4.15 -5.64
N GLY A 155 20.12 5.06 -5.06
CA GLY A 155 20.57 6.16 -4.20
C GLY A 155 20.77 7.48 -4.94
N VAL A 156 20.50 7.56 -6.24
CA VAL A 156 20.64 8.77 -7.06
C VAL A 156 19.40 8.96 -7.93
N VAL A 157 18.72 10.10 -7.78
CA VAL A 157 17.60 10.46 -8.68
C VAL A 157 18.15 10.98 -10.00
N ASP A 158 18.08 10.19 -11.07
CA ASP A 158 18.61 10.54 -12.39
C ASP A 158 17.79 10.04 -13.59
N PHE A 159 18.44 9.93 -14.75
CA PHE A 159 17.81 9.52 -16.00
C PHE A 159 17.12 8.17 -15.88
N TYR A 160 17.67 7.23 -15.09
CA TYR A 160 17.08 5.91 -14.96
C TYR A 160 15.73 5.98 -14.24
N ASP A 161 15.56 6.82 -13.22
CA ASP A 161 14.25 7.03 -12.58
C ASP A 161 13.26 7.70 -13.52
N LEU A 162 13.70 8.70 -14.28
CA LEU A 162 12.87 9.32 -15.31
C LEU A 162 12.36 8.29 -16.34
N THR A 163 13.17 7.30 -16.72
CA THR A 163 12.71 6.25 -17.64
C THR A 163 11.64 5.35 -17.01
N ILE A 164 11.72 5.07 -15.71
CA ILE A 164 10.71 4.30 -14.98
C ILE A 164 9.41 5.10 -14.91
N LEU A 165 9.48 6.39 -14.55
CA LEU A 165 8.31 7.28 -14.52
C LEU A 165 7.66 7.36 -15.90
N ALA A 166 8.44 7.62 -16.95
CA ALA A 166 7.94 7.72 -18.31
C ALA A 166 7.28 6.42 -18.81
N SER A 167 7.81 5.26 -18.41
CA SER A 167 7.20 3.96 -18.75
C SER A 167 5.85 3.71 -18.08
N SER A 168 5.60 4.41 -16.96
CA SER A 168 4.37 4.31 -16.17
C SER A 168 3.41 5.49 -16.42
N PHE A 169 3.76 6.43 -17.30
CA PHE A 169 2.99 7.66 -17.51
C PHE A 169 1.54 7.36 -17.96
N SER A 170 0.58 8.06 -17.38
CA SER A 170 -0.87 7.83 -17.53
C SER A 170 -1.39 6.51 -16.96
N SER A 171 -0.62 5.83 -16.12
CA SER A 171 -1.14 4.73 -15.32
C SER A 171 -2.02 5.27 -14.20
N GLU A 172 -3.10 4.54 -13.88
CA GLU A 172 -4.02 4.84 -12.80
C GLU A 172 -4.12 3.62 -11.86
N GLY A 173 -4.24 3.84 -10.56
CA GLY A 173 -4.33 2.76 -9.59
C GLY A 173 -3.74 3.10 -8.23
N ILE A 174 -3.78 2.12 -7.33
CA ILE A 174 -3.21 2.24 -5.98
C ILE A 174 -1.74 1.86 -5.99
N ASN A 175 -0.95 2.53 -5.15
CA ASN A 175 0.46 2.21 -4.96
C ASN A 175 1.15 2.13 -6.33
N LEU A 176 1.26 3.24 -7.08
CA LEU A 176 2.03 3.34 -8.33
C LEU A 176 3.38 4.05 -8.09
N ALA A 177 4.48 3.55 -8.66
CA ALA A 177 5.79 3.81 -8.07
C ALA A 177 6.21 5.22 -8.46
N ALA A 178 5.85 5.51 -9.70
CA ALA A 178 5.93 6.79 -10.32
C ALA A 178 4.78 7.75 -9.94
N ASP A 179 3.81 7.34 -9.13
CA ASP A 179 2.79 8.23 -8.55
C ASP A 179 3.36 8.79 -7.24
N LEU A 180 4.23 9.76 -7.43
CA LEU A 180 5.04 10.39 -6.40
C LEU A 180 4.19 11.29 -5.51
N ASN A 181 3.11 11.85 -6.04
CA ASN A 181 2.16 12.66 -5.27
C ASN A 181 1.02 11.84 -4.66
N SER A 182 0.96 10.53 -4.95
CA SER A 182 -0.02 9.60 -4.44
C SER A 182 -1.48 9.92 -4.76
N ASP A 183 -1.76 10.63 -5.86
CA ASP A 183 -3.12 10.99 -6.24
C ASP A 183 -3.88 9.89 -7.01
N GLY A 184 -3.21 8.76 -7.23
CA GLY A 184 -3.72 7.59 -7.94
C GLY A 184 -3.48 7.64 -9.44
N THR A 185 -2.79 8.66 -9.97
CA THR A 185 -2.49 8.82 -11.39
C THR A 185 -1.04 9.22 -11.60
N VAL A 186 -0.28 8.46 -12.39
CA VAL A 186 1.06 8.88 -12.82
C VAL A 186 0.94 9.92 -13.92
N ASP A 187 1.15 11.20 -13.59
CA ASP A 187 0.99 12.29 -14.53
C ASP A 187 2.11 13.36 -14.46
N ARG A 188 1.80 14.58 -14.91
CA ARG A 188 2.77 15.68 -14.95
C ARG A 188 3.12 16.18 -13.55
N LEU A 189 2.24 16.01 -12.56
CA LEU A 189 2.51 16.39 -11.17
C LEU A 189 3.66 15.54 -10.61
N ASP A 190 3.68 14.24 -10.89
CA ASP A 190 4.80 13.37 -10.49
C ASP A 190 6.09 13.73 -11.23
N LEU A 191 6.00 13.99 -12.53
CA LEU A 191 7.16 14.44 -13.29
C LEU A 191 7.77 15.73 -12.70
N ASN A 192 6.94 16.64 -12.19
CA ASN A 192 7.43 17.85 -11.53
C ASN A 192 8.16 17.52 -10.22
N LEU A 193 7.63 16.62 -9.40
CA LEU A 193 8.28 16.17 -8.16
C LEU A 193 9.65 15.56 -8.45
N LEU A 194 9.73 14.63 -9.41
CA LEU A 194 11.01 14.05 -9.83
C LEU A 194 11.99 15.12 -10.33
N ALA A 195 11.50 16.10 -11.10
CA ALA A 195 12.34 17.17 -11.63
C ALA A 195 12.90 18.12 -10.56
N GLU A 196 12.27 18.24 -9.39
CA GLU A 196 12.75 19.11 -8.29
C GLU A 196 14.05 18.61 -7.67
N VAL A 197 14.27 17.29 -7.66
CA VAL A 197 15.43 16.65 -7.04
C VAL A 197 16.36 15.96 -8.05
N TYR A 198 16.03 16.03 -9.34
CA TYR A 198 16.78 15.40 -10.42
C TYR A 198 18.23 15.85 -10.47
N SER A 199 19.15 14.89 -10.43
CA SER A 199 20.58 15.10 -10.63
C SER A 199 21.00 14.61 -12.00
N PHE A 200 21.74 15.44 -12.74
CA PHE A 200 22.35 14.99 -13.98
C PHE A 200 23.62 14.19 -13.70
N THR A 201 23.52 12.86 -13.68
CA THR A 201 24.68 11.98 -13.66
C THR A 201 25.21 11.81 -15.10
N PRO A 202 26.51 12.07 -15.38
CA PRO A 202 27.07 11.77 -16.69
C PRO A 202 26.93 10.28 -17.00
N PRO A 203 26.57 9.89 -18.24
CA PRO A 203 26.47 8.47 -18.59
C PRO A 203 27.83 7.78 -18.35
N VAL A 204 27.87 6.83 -17.42
CA VAL A 204 29.02 5.95 -17.23
C VAL A 204 29.05 4.99 -18.40
N ARG A 205 29.92 5.25 -19.38
CA ARG A 205 30.23 4.28 -20.43
C ARG A 205 31.24 3.29 -19.85
N ASP A 206 30.78 2.11 -19.43
CA ASP A 206 31.72 1.02 -19.13
C ASP A 206 32.60 0.75 -20.36
N PRO A 207 33.94 0.68 -20.21
CA PRO A 207 34.87 0.51 -21.31
C PRO A 207 34.80 -0.86 -21.98
#